data_AF-A0A1D6KYR0-F1
#
_entry.id   AF-A0A1D6KYR0-F1
#
_cell.length_a   1.000
_cell.length_b   1.000
_cell.length_c   1.000
_cell.angle_alpha   90.00
_cell.angle_beta   90.00
_cell.angle_gamma   90.00
#
_symmetry.space_group_name_H-M   'P 1'
#
loop_
_entity.id
_entity.type
_entity.pdbx_description
1 polymer ?
#
loop_
_entity_poly.entity_id
_entity_poly.type
_entity_poly.pdbx_seq_one_letter_code
_entity_poly.pdbx_strand_id
1 'polypeptide(L)'
;MLDPADATLYSNRSFCHLKIGAARDALVDANACIGLQPDWPKAYYRKGAALMSLKEYKEARDAFMEGLKLDPSNLDIQNAYRYNSSYRFSYVIFTTLEREAEEAMIKNHSTGQSVEPLE
;
A
#
# COMPACT_ATOMS: atom_id res chain seq x y z
N MET A 1 28.37 -15.85 -12.71
CA MET A 1 27.06 -16.48 -12.99
C MET A 1 26.17 -16.10 -11.81
N LEU A 2 25.15 -15.26 -12.02
CA LEU A 2 24.21 -14.89 -10.97
C LEU A 2 23.28 -16.09 -10.77
N ASP A 3 23.15 -16.56 -9.53
CA ASP A 3 22.25 -17.66 -9.21
C ASP A 3 20.80 -17.14 -9.31
N PRO A 4 19.99 -17.63 -10.28
CA PRO A 4 18.60 -17.23 -10.40
C PRO A 4 17.73 -17.66 -9.19
N ALA A 5 18.27 -18.47 -8.27
CA ALA A 5 17.63 -18.84 -7.02
C ALA A 5 18.01 -17.93 -5.82
N ASP A 6 18.83 -16.90 -6.00
CA ASP A 6 19.21 -16.01 -4.90
C ASP A 6 18.11 -14.99 -4.59
N ALA A 7 17.32 -15.26 -3.55
CA ALA A 7 16.31 -14.34 -3.03
C ALA A 7 16.89 -12.95 -2.69
N THR A 8 18.17 -12.86 -2.34
CA THR A 8 18.86 -11.59 -2.04
C THR A 8 18.92 -10.67 -3.24
N LEU A 9 19.15 -11.23 -4.44
CA LEU A 9 19.18 -10.48 -5.69
C LEU A 9 17.83 -9.80 -5.94
N TYR A 10 16.75 -10.57 -5.88
CA TYR A 10 15.39 -10.05 -6.06
C TYR A 10 15.04 -9.02 -4.99
N SER A 11 15.48 -9.21 -3.73
CA SER A 11 15.23 -8.24 -2.65
C SER A 11 15.94 -6.91 -2.93
N ASN A 12 17.18 -6.96 -3.45
CA ASN A 12 17.93 -5.77 -3.79
C ASN A 12 17.34 -5.08 -5.02
N ARG A 13 16.92 -5.83 -6.03
CA ARG A 13 16.26 -5.28 -7.22
C ARG A 13 14.91 -4.64 -6.89
N SER A 14 14.10 -5.28 -6.04
CA SER A 14 12.86 -4.74 -5.50
C SER A 14 13.08 -3.37 -4.83
N PHE A 15 14.15 -3.25 -4.04
CA PHE A 15 14.51 -1.98 -3.41
C PHE A 15 14.92 -0.91 -4.43
N CYS A 16 15.70 -1.27 -5.44
CA CYS A 16 16.08 -0.34 -6.52
C CYS A 16 14.84 0.13 -7.30
N HIS A 17 13.93 -0.78 -7.63
CA HIS A 17 12.65 -0.44 -8.28
C HIS A 17 11.83 0.54 -7.45
N LEU A 18 11.74 0.35 -6.13
CA LEU A 18 11.12 1.33 -5.22
C LEU A 18 11.77 2.71 -5.29
N LYS A 19 13.11 2.77 -5.34
CA LYS A 19 13.85 4.04 -5.39
C LYS A 19 13.61 4.82 -6.67
N ILE A 20 13.34 4.14 -7.78
CA ILE A 20 13.03 4.77 -9.07
C ILE A 20 11.53 4.94 -9.34
N GLY A 21 10.68 4.62 -8.36
CA GLY A 21 9.22 4.75 -8.48
C GLY A 21 8.52 3.60 -9.22
N ALA A 22 9.25 2.55 -9.60
CA ALA A 22 8.73 1.36 -10.30
C ALA A 22 8.09 0.37 -9.30
N ALA A 23 7.04 0.80 -8.60
CA ALA A 23 6.47 0.03 -7.49
C ALA A 23 5.87 -1.32 -7.90
N ARG A 24 5.33 -1.44 -9.13
CA ARG A 24 4.82 -2.72 -9.66
C ARG A 24 5.94 -3.73 -9.88
N ASP A 25 7.05 -3.30 -10.47
CA ASP A 25 8.22 -4.17 -10.66
C ASP A 25 8.85 -4.56 -9.32
N ALA A 26 8.85 -3.63 -8.35
CA ALA A 26 9.27 -3.94 -6.99
C ALA A 26 8.42 -5.03 -6.34
N LEU A 27 7.11 -5.04 -6.59
CA LEU A 27 6.18 -6.05 -6.07
C LEU A 27 6.43 -7.42 -6.73
N VAL A 28 6.66 -7.45 -8.04
CA VAL A 28 7.03 -8.70 -8.76
C VAL A 28 8.27 -9.32 -8.12
N ASP A 29 9.32 -8.51 -7.91
CA ASP A 29 10.55 -8.97 -7.29
C ASP A 29 10.35 -9.42 -5.84
N ALA A 30 9.55 -8.70 -5.06
CA ALA A 30 9.26 -9.09 -3.68
C ALA A 30 8.50 -10.42 -3.60
N ASN A 31 7.57 -10.69 -4.52
CA ASN A 31 6.89 -11.98 -4.60
C ASN A 31 7.85 -13.10 -5.03
N ALA A 32 8.79 -12.81 -5.94
CA ALA A 32 9.85 -13.77 -6.29
C ALA A 32 10.72 -14.11 -5.07
N CYS A 33 11.09 -13.13 -4.24
CA CYS A 33 11.80 -13.39 -2.97
C CYS A 33 11.02 -14.35 -2.07
N ILE A 34 9.72 -14.13 -1.91
CA ILE A 34 8.86 -14.98 -1.05
C ILE A 34 8.76 -16.40 -1.63
N GLY A 35 8.67 -16.53 -2.96
CA GLY A 35 8.64 -17.83 -3.63
C GLY A 35 9.94 -18.63 -3.47
N LEU A 36 11.08 -17.94 -3.44
CA LEU A 36 12.41 -18.55 -3.25
C LEU A 36 12.72 -18.82 -1.78
N GLN A 37 12.35 -17.89 -0.89
CA GLN A 37 12.65 -17.95 0.53
C GLN A 37 11.44 -17.47 1.37
N PRO A 38 10.45 -18.35 1.61
CA PRO A 38 9.20 -17.98 2.27
C PRO A 38 9.34 -17.72 3.78
N ASP A 39 10.45 -18.12 4.39
CA ASP A 39 10.78 -17.91 5.80
C ASP A 39 11.63 -16.66 6.03
N TRP A 40 11.79 -15.80 5.02
CA TRP A 40 12.62 -14.60 5.12
C TRP A 40 11.79 -13.33 5.40
N PRO A 41 11.84 -12.75 6.62
CA PRO A 41 11.01 -11.58 6.98
C PRO A 41 11.21 -10.39 6.05
N LYS A 42 12.44 -10.21 5.54
CA LYS A 42 12.78 -9.10 4.63
C LYS A 42 12.02 -9.17 3.31
N ALA A 43 11.69 -10.36 2.81
CA ALA A 43 10.92 -10.52 1.58
C ALA A 43 9.50 -9.92 1.74
N TYR A 44 8.85 -10.18 2.88
CA TYR A 44 7.56 -9.62 3.22
C TYR A 44 7.61 -8.11 3.47
N TYR A 45 8.70 -7.61 4.07
CA TYR A 45 8.96 -6.17 4.17
C TYR A 45 9.02 -5.51 2.78
N ARG A 46 9.74 -6.10 1.82
CA ARG A 46 9.81 -5.59 0.44
C ARG A 46 8.44 -5.55 -0.22
N LYS A 47 7.64 -6.61 -0.04
CA LYS A 47 6.26 -6.68 -0.56
C LYS A 47 5.38 -5.58 0.04
N GLY A 48 5.39 -5.42 1.37
CA GLY A 48 4.63 -4.37 2.04
C GLY A 48 5.04 -2.97 1.61
N ALA A 49 6.34 -2.72 1.42
CA ALA A 49 6.84 -1.44 0.92
C ALA A 49 6.39 -1.14 -0.52
N ALA A 50 6.42 -2.14 -1.41
CA ALA A 50 5.90 -2.00 -2.78
C ALA A 50 4.40 -1.67 -2.80
N LEU A 51 3.61 -2.39 -2.00
CA LEU A 51 2.16 -2.17 -1.87
C LEU A 51 1.83 -0.80 -1.26
N MET A 52 2.62 -0.33 -0.30
CA MET A 52 2.52 1.04 0.23
C MET A 52 2.70 2.10 -0.86
N SER A 53 3.70 1.93 -1.75
CA SER A 53 3.91 2.83 -2.89
C SER A 53 2.79 2.76 -3.92
N LEU A 54 2.10 1.62 -4.03
CA LEU A 54 0.91 1.44 -4.87
C LEU A 54 -0.39 1.92 -4.19
N LYS A 55 -0.33 2.39 -2.94
CA LYS A 55 -1.49 2.75 -2.10
C LYS A 55 -2.43 1.56 -1.80
N GLU A 56 -1.95 0.34 -1.95
CA GLU A 56 -2.64 -0.91 -1.61
C GLU A 56 -2.43 -1.20 -0.12
N TYR A 57 -3.01 -0.34 0.73
CA TYR A 57 -2.69 -0.30 2.15
C TYR A 57 -3.15 -1.54 2.93
N LYS A 58 -4.21 -2.22 2.50
CA LYS A 58 -4.71 -3.42 3.20
C LYS A 58 -3.75 -4.59 2.97
N GLU A 59 -3.40 -4.81 1.72
CA GLU A 59 -2.48 -5.85 1.26
C GLU A 59 -1.07 -5.61 1.81
N ALA A 60 -0.64 -4.34 1.90
CA ALA A 60 0.62 -3.97 2.54
C ALA A 60 0.64 -4.36 4.03
N ARG A 61 -0.46 -4.14 4.75
CA ARG A 61 -0.60 -4.50 6.16
C ARG A 61 -0.46 -6.01 6.35
N ASP A 62 -1.13 -6.79 5.50
CA ASP A 62 -1.08 -8.24 5.55
C ASP A 62 0.33 -8.75 5.29
N ALA A 63 1.04 -8.20 4.30
CA ALA A 63 2.43 -8.52 4.04
C ALA A 63 3.33 -8.24 5.26
N PHE A 64 3.22 -7.05 5.89
CA PHE A 64 3.98 -6.75 7.09
C PHE A 64 3.62 -7.67 8.26
N MET A 65 2.35 -8.04 8.40
CA MET A 65 1.91 -8.99 9.42
C MET A 65 2.56 -10.37 9.22
N GLU A 66 2.61 -10.90 7.99
CA GLU A 66 3.31 -12.16 7.71
C GLU A 66 4.81 -12.06 8.02
N GLY A 67 5.46 -10.94 7.70
CA GLY A 67 6.85 -10.69 8.09
C GLY A 67 7.06 -10.69 9.61
N LEU A 68 6.14 -10.10 10.38
CA LEU A 68 6.19 -10.09 11.85
C LEU A 68 5.87 -11.46 12.47
N LYS A 69 5.10 -12.33 11.80
CA LYS A 69 4.92 -13.72 12.26
C LYS A 69 6.25 -14.49 12.21
N LEU A 70 7.10 -14.20 11.23
CA LEU A 70 8.42 -14.83 11.08
C LEU A 70 9.47 -14.23 12.03
N ASP A 71 9.50 -12.92 12.17
CA ASP A 71 10.36 -12.21 13.13
C ASP A 71 9.57 -11.10 13.85
N PRO A 72 8.98 -11.42 15.02
CA PRO A 72 8.20 -10.46 15.79
C PRO A 72 9.03 -9.28 16.33
N SER A 73 10.34 -9.46 16.49
CA SER A 73 11.26 -8.47 17.06
C SER A 73 11.82 -7.48 16.03
N ASN A 74 11.49 -7.68 14.75
CA ASN A 74 11.98 -6.85 13.67
C ASN A 74 11.45 -5.42 13.73
N LEU A 75 12.27 -4.48 14.20
CA LEU A 75 11.87 -3.09 14.37
C LEU A 75 11.49 -2.42 13.04
N ASP A 76 12.15 -2.76 11.93
CA ASP A 76 11.84 -2.17 10.62
C ASP A 76 10.43 -2.55 10.17
N ILE A 77 10.04 -3.81 10.34
CA ILE A 77 8.70 -4.29 9.98
C ILE A 77 7.66 -3.73 10.96
N GLN A 78 7.95 -3.67 12.26
CA GLN A 78 7.03 -3.05 13.23
C GLN A 78 6.75 -1.59 12.90
N ASN A 79 7.80 -0.81 12.57
CA ASN A 79 7.67 0.58 12.18
C ASN A 79 6.86 0.73 10.89
N ALA A 80 7.13 -0.10 9.88
CA ALA A 80 6.39 -0.09 8.63
C ALA A 80 4.91 -0.46 8.81
N TYR A 81 4.60 -1.45 9.67
CA TYR A 81 3.23 -1.86 10.00
C TYR A 81 2.44 -0.73 10.70
N ARG A 82 3.08 -0.03 11.66
CA ARG A 82 2.49 1.13 12.34
C ARG A 82 2.26 2.29 11.38
N TYR A 83 3.24 2.57 10.53
CA TYR A 83 3.17 3.63 9.52
C TYR A 83 2.06 3.37 8.49
N ASN A 84 1.95 2.14 7.99
CA ASN A 84 0.86 1.71 7.11
C ASN A 84 -0.52 1.99 7.73
N SER A 85 -0.69 1.68 9.01
CA SER A 85 -1.96 1.89 9.71
C SER A 85 -2.37 3.37 9.74
N SER A 86 -1.40 4.27 9.92
CA SER A 86 -1.63 5.72 9.88
C SER A 86 -2.05 6.20 8.48
N TYR A 87 -1.31 5.81 7.44
CA TYR A 87 -1.61 6.19 6.05
C TYR A 87 -2.96 5.65 5.57
N ARG A 88 -3.27 4.40 5.93
CA ARG A 88 -4.58 3.81 5.63
C ARG A 88 -5.72 4.62 6.25
N PHE A 89 -5.58 5.01 7.52
CA PHE A 89 -6.60 5.80 8.20
C PHE A 89 -6.78 7.15 7.51
N SER A 90 -5.68 7.88 7.25
CA SER A 90 -5.72 9.17 6.55
C SER A 90 -6.34 9.05 5.16
N TYR A 91 -5.97 8.01 4.38
CA TYR A 91 -6.48 7.80 3.03
C TYR A 91 -7.98 7.49 3.00
N VAL A 92 -8.47 6.67 3.94
CA VAL A 92 -9.90 6.35 4.05
C VAL A 92 -10.71 7.60 4.41
N ILE A 93 -10.25 8.41 5.37
CA ILE A 93 -10.94 9.66 5.72
C ILE A 93 -10.97 10.62 4.53
N PHE A 94 -9.83 10.84 3.87
CA PHE A 94 -9.74 11.72 2.71
C PHE A 94 -10.70 11.31 1.58
N THR A 95 -10.66 10.04 1.17
CA THR A 95 -11.51 9.53 0.09
C THR A 95 -13.00 9.50 0.46
N THR A 96 -13.34 9.33 1.73
CA THR A 96 -14.73 9.40 2.20
C THR A 96 -15.25 10.84 2.13
N LEU A 97 -14.44 11.82 2.57
CA LEU A 97 -14.80 13.24 2.49
C LEU A 97 -14.97 13.73 1.05
N GLU A 98 -14.10 13.29 0.14
CA GLU A 98 -14.24 13.61 -1.29
C GLU A 98 -15.58 13.11 -1.86
N ARG A 99 -15.95 11.87 -1.52
CA ARG A 99 -17.23 11.29 -1.95
C ARG A 99 -18.43 12.05 -1.39
N GLU A 100 -18.43 12.38 -0.09
CA GLU A 100 -19.49 13.15 0.53
C GLU A 100 -19.63 14.55 -0.11
N ALA A 101 -18.52 15.19 -0.46
CA ALA A 101 -18.52 16.47 -1.15
C ALA A 101 -19.11 16.36 -2.57
N GLU A 102 -18.75 15.34 -3.34
CA GLU A 102 -19.32 15.07 -4.66
C GLU A 102 -20.83 14.82 -4.59
N GLU A 103 -21.28 14.00 -3.64
CA GLU A 103 -22.70 13.72 -3.41
C GLU A 103 -23.49 15.00 -3.06
N ALA A 104 -22.92 15.87 -2.21
CA ALA A 104 -23.53 17.15 -1.86
C ALA A 104 -23.63 18.11 -3.06
N MET A 105 -22.60 18.14 -3.92
CA MET A 105 -22.64 18.95 -5.15
C MET A 105 -23.70 18.46 -6.13
N ILE A 106 -23.82 17.13 -6.33
CA ILE A 106 -24.84 16.52 -7.19
C ILE A 106 -26.24 16.86 -6.68
N LYS A 107 -26.46 16.72 -5.36
CA LYS A 107 -27.76 17.02 -4.73
C LYS A 107 -28.18 18.47 -4.98
N ASN A 108 -27.29 19.43 -4.75
CA ASN A 108 -27.58 20.85 -4.94
C ASN A 108 -27.88 21.21 -6.41
N HIS A 109 -27.23 20.56 -7.37
CA HIS A 109 -27.50 20.79 -8.80
C HIS A 109 -28.83 20.17 -9.26
N SER A 110 -29.23 19.05 -8.64
CA SER A 110 -30.50 18.36 -8.95
C SER A 110 -31.74 19.02 -8.34
N THR A 111 -31.58 19.80 -7.28
CA THR A 111 -32.70 20.44 -6.55
C THR A 111 -33.10 21.80 -7.11
N GLY A 112 -32.73 22.15 -8.36
CA GLY A 112 -32.98 23.46 -9.00
C GLY A 112 -34.22 24.17 -8.46
N GLN A 113 -34.02 25.01 -7.45
CA GLN A 113 -35.10 25.74 -6.80
C GLN A 113 -35.52 26.81 -7.80
N SER A 114 -36.56 26.49 -8.59
CA SER A 114 -37.38 27.51 -9.22
C SER A 114 -38.02 28.31 -8.09
N VAL A 115 -37.40 29.44 -7.78
CA VAL A 115 -37.97 30.44 -6.87
C VAL A 115 -39.24 30.94 -7.57
N GLU A 116 -40.41 30.48 -7.13
CA GLU A 116 -41.68 31.07 -7.59
C GLU A 116 -41.73 32.53 -7.13
N PRO A 117 -42.16 33.48 -7.99
CA PRO A 117 -42.27 34.87 -7.59
C PRO A 117 -43.40 35.00 -6.55
N LEU A 118 -43.10 35.67 -5.44
CA LEU A 118 -44.11 36.07 -4.46
C LEU A 118 -45.13 37.01 -5.12
N GLU A 119 -46.40 36.60 -5.14
CA GLU A 119 -47.56 37.45 -5.48
C GLU A 119 -47.83 38.51 -4.41
#